data_AF-A0A1S7SFS1-F1
#
_entry.id   AF-A0A1S7SFS1-F1
#
_cell.length_a   1.000
_cell.length_b   1.000
_cell.length_c   1.000
_cell.angle_alpha   90.00
_cell.angle_beta   90.00
_cell.angle_gamma   90.00
#
_symmetry.space_group_name_H-M   'P 1'
#
loop_
_entity.id
_entity.type
_entity.pdbx_description
1 polymer ?
#
loop_
_entity_poly.entity_id
_entity_poly.type
_entity_poly.pdbx_seq_one_letter_code
_entity_poly.pdbx_strand_id
1 'polypeptide(L)'
;MSGGGAGRFNPILRLANVDRGIYINVEPYLQGGIMPINVNNPEADALTRKFAHIAGVSITEAIVIAMKEAIERRRNAETPLQTAARLRKKHGVSLDAAAKKPLPREAFDEMWEG
;
A
#
# COMPACT_ATOMS: atom_id res chain seq x y z
N MET A 1 51.25 7.11 21.10
CA MET A 1 50.55 8.41 21.17
C MET A 1 50.06 8.70 19.75
N SER A 2 48.82 8.33 19.43
CA SER A 2 47.62 9.20 19.42
C SER A 2 47.58 10.08 18.16
N GLY A 3 46.53 10.15 17.33
CA GLY A 3 45.15 9.67 17.39
C GLY A 3 44.65 9.36 15.96
N GLY A 4 43.53 8.68 15.75
CA GLY A 4 42.20 9.09 16.21
C GLY A 4 41.41 9.69 15.04
N GLY A 5 41.26 8.93 13.94
CA GLY A 5 40.44 9.32 12.79
C GLY A 5 38.98 9.07 13.09
N ALA A 6 38.31 10.08 13.65
CA ALA A 6 36.87 10.07 13.87
C ALA A 6 36.13 9.90 12.53
N GLY A 7 35.61 8.70 12.29
CA GLY A 7 34.61 8.46 11.27
C GLY A 7 33.46 9.44 11.50
N ARG A 8 33.28 10.35 10.54
CA ARG A 8 32.21 11.33 10.56
C ARG A 8 30.88 10.60 10.51
N PHE A 9 30.27 10.40 11.68
CA PHE A 9 28.86 10.09 11.79
C PHE A 9 28.09 11.19 11.07
N ASN A 10 27.44 10.86 9.95
CA ASN A 10 26.54 11.76 9.27
C ASN A 10 25.12 11.55 9.84
N PRO A 11 24.60 12.48 10.67
CA PRO A 11 23.32 12.32 11.36
C PRO A 11 22.10 12.44 10.43
N ILE A 12 22.30 12.70 9.13
CA ILE A 12 21.22 12.83 8.13
C ILE A 12 20.84 11.47 7.52
N LEU A 13 21.58 10.39 7.81
CA LEU A 13 21.12 9.00 7.64
C LEU A 13 20.08 8.62 8.71
N ARG A 14 19.05 9.46 8.88
CA ARG A 14 17.84 9.09 9.62
C ARG A 14 17.10 8.10 8.74
N LEU A 15 17.58 6.86 8.78
CA LEU A 15 16.90 5.66 8.36
C LEU A 15 15.44 5.81 8.77
N ALA A 16 14.53 5.94 7.81
CA ALA A 16 13.13 5.66 8.04
C ALA A 16 13.04 4.15 8.29
N ASN A 17 13.37 3.80 9.53
CA ASN A 17 13.53 2.44 10.00
C ASN A 17 12.14 1.79 10.04
N VAL A 18 11.91 0.87 9.11
CA VAL A 18 10.93 -0.20 9.27
C VAL A 18 11.64 -1.46 8.75
N ASP A 19 12.31 -2.14 9.69
CA ASP A 19 13.06 -3.39 9.58
C ASP A 19 14.52 -3.33 9.07
N ARG A 20 15.40 -4.02 9.82
CA ARG A 20 16.87 -4.09 9.68
C ARG A 20 17.35 -4.90 8.46
N GLY A 21 16.80 -4.69 7.26
CA GLY A 21 17.13 -5.55 6.12
C GLY A 21 17.02 -4.95 4.71
N ILE A 22 16.47 -3.74 4.56
CA ILE A 22 16.30 -3.11 3.25
C ILE A 22 16.89 -1.69 3.30
N TYR A 23 17.81 -1.41 2.38
CA TYR A 23 18.44 -0.10 2.25
C TYR A 23 18.02 0.54 0.92
N ILE A 24 17.48 1.76 1.00
CA ILE A 24 17.10 2.58 -0.16
C ILE A 24 18.00 3.81 -0.17
N ASN A 25 18.83 3.94 -1.22
CA ASN A 25 19.69 5.12 -1.39
C ASN A 25 18.85 6.30 -1.89
N VAL A 26 18.70 7.34 -1.08
CA VAL A 26 17.90 8.53 -1.41
C VAL A 26 18.71 9.67 -2.03
N GLU A 27 20.03 9.60 -2.02
CA GLU A 27 20.91 10.63 -2.62
C GLU A 27 20.80 10.80 -4.16
N PRO A 28 20.25 9.86 -4.98
CA PRO A 28 20.14 10.06 -6.44
C PRO A 28 18.89 10.80 -6.93
N TYR A 29 17.87 11.07 -6.10
CA TYR A 29 16.61 11.70 -6.56
C TYR A 29 16.82 13.04 -7.27
N LEU A 30 17.95 13.72 -7.01
CA LEU A 30 18.29 15.02 -7.60
C LEU A 30 18.98 14.94 -8.97
N GLN A 31 19.39 13.75 -9.44
CA GLN A 31 20.19 13.60 -10.68
C GLN A 31 19.64 12.56 -11.67
N GLY A 32 18.41 12.05 -11.48
CA GLY A 32 17.77 11.14 -12.43
C GLY A 32 18.45 9.76 -12.57
N GLY A 33 19.29 9.39 -11.60
CA GLY A 33 20.01 8.11 -11.59
C GLY A 33 19.14 6.93 -11.12
N ILE A 34 19.46 5.73 -11.61
CA ILE A 34 18.87 4.47 -11.16
C ILE A 34 19.20 4.28 -9.67
N MET A 35 18.18 4.08 -8.83
CA MET A 35 18.39 3.75 -7.41
C MET A 35 18.39 2.23 -7.23
N PRO A 36 19.53 1.62 -6.85
CA PRO A 36 19.55 0.23 -6.47
C PRO A 36 18.84 0.04 -5.13
N ILE A 37 17.94 -0.92 -5.06
CA ILE A 37 17.35 -1.43 -3.80
C ILE A 37 18.14 -2.67 -3.42
N ASN A 38 18.72 -2.68 -2.21
CA ASN A 38 19.41 -3.86 -1.69
C ASN A 38 18.56 -4.56 -0.63
N VAL A 39 18.38 -5.88 -0.80
CA VAL A 39 17.61 -6.76 0.09
C VAL A 39 18.59 -7.73 0.75
N ASN A 40 18.93 -7.47 2.01
CA ASN A 40 19.87 -8.29 2.79
C ASN A 40 19.17 -9.29 3.72
N ASN A 41 17.84 -9.30 3.72
CA ASN A 41 17.04 -10.27 4.45
C ASN A 41 16.75 -11.48 3.53
N PRO A 42 17.20 -12.71 3.88
CA PRO A 42 17.03 -13.89 3.03
C PRO A 42 15.55 -14.26 2.77
N GLU A 43 14.68 -14.05 3.76
CA GLU A 43 13.25 -14.33 3.63
C GLU A 43 12.61 -13.34 2.64
N ALA A 44 12.93 -12.05 2.75
CA ALA A 44 12.46 -11.03 1.83
C ALA A 44 12.92 -11.29 0.39
N ASP A 45 14.20 -11.64 0.19
CA ASP A 45 14.73 -12.01 -1.14
C ASP A 45 13.98 -13.23 -1.71
N ALA A 46 13.80 -14.28 -0.91
CA ALA A 46 13.08 -15.48 -1.33
C ALA A 46 11.62 -15.18 -1.71
N LEU A 47 10.91 -14.38 -0.92
CA LEU A 47 9.53 -13.98 -1.18
C LEU A 47 9.44 -13.12 -2.44
N THR A 48 10.33 -12.14 -2.61
CA THR A 48 10.35 -11.29 -3.81
C THR A 48 10.65 -12.10 -5.06
N ARG A 49 11.63 -13.02 -5.03
CA ARG A 49 11.92 -13.91 -6.17
C ARG A 49 10.75 -14.80 -6.51
N LYS A 50 10.10 -15.39 -5.50
CA LYS A 50 8.91 -16.23 -5.70
C LYS A 50 7.78 -15.42 -6.33
N PHE A 51 7.53 -14.22 -5.83
CA PHE A 51 6.47 -13.36 -6.35
C PHE A 51 6.75 -12.90 -7.78
N ALA A 52 7.98 -12.45 -8.06
CA ALA A 52 8.42 -12.08 -9.41
C ALA A 52 8.23 -13.23 -10.41
N HIS A 53 8.58 -14.46 -10.00
CA HIS A 53 8.40 -15.65 -10.84
C HIS A 53 6.92 -15.93 -11.13
N ILE A 54 6.06 -15.90 -10.11
CA ILE A 54 4.62 -16.17 -10.27
C ILE A 54 3.94 -15.07 -11.10
N ALA A 55 4.30 -13.81 -10.88
CA ALA A 55 3.71 -12.67 -11.58
C ALA A 55 4.31 -12.43 -12.97
N GLY A 56 5.43 -13.09 -13.31
CA GLY A 56 6.11 -12.92 -14.60
C GLY A 56 6.74 -11.53 -14.80
N VAL A 57 7.20 -10.90 -13.71
CA VAL A 57 7.73 -9.53 -13.71
C VAL A 57 9.17 -9.48 -13.18
N SER A 58 9.85 -8.35 -13.37
CA SER A 58 11.17 -8.14 -12.78
C SER A 58 11.12 -8.07 -11.24
N ILE A 59 12.25 -8.31 -10.58
CA ILE A 59 12.38 -8.21 -9.11
C ILE A 59 11.94 -6.82 -8.62
N THR A 60 12.34 -5.76 -9.30
CA THR A 60 11.95 -4.38 -8.96
C THR A 60 10.44 -4.17 -9.10
N GLU A 61 9.84 -4.66 -10.18
CA GLU A 61 8.39 -4.56 -10.38
C GLU A 61 7.62 -5.37 -9.34
N ALA A 62 8.10 -6.56 -8.98
CA ALA A 62 7.52 -7.38 -7.92
C ALA A 62 7.47 -6.63 -6.58
N ILE A 63 8.55 -5.92 -6.22
CA ILE A 63 8.59 -5.07 -5.02
C ILE A 63 7.55 -3.95 -5.12
N VAL A 64 7.51 -3.23 -6.25
CA VAL A 64 6.57 -2.11 -6.43
C VAL A 64 5.12 -2.58 -6.36
N ILE A 65 4.78 -3.71 -6.99
CA ILE A 65 3.44 -4.30 -6.99
C ILE A 65 3.06 -4.69 -5.56
N ALA A 66 3.90 -5.47 -4.88
CA ALA A 66 3.63 -5.92 -3.50
C ALA A 66 3.40 -4.73 -2.55
N MET A 67 4.19 -3.67 -2.67
CA MET A 67 4.05 -2.47 -1.84
C MET A 67 2.77 -1.68 -2.16
N LYS A 68 2.41 -1.54 -3.45
CA LYS A 68 1.14 -0.92 -3.86
C LYS A 68 -0.05 -1.69 -3.30
N GLU A 69 -0.07 -3.00 -3.47
CA GLU A 69 -1.14 -3.87 -2.97
C GLU A 69 -1.23 -3.83 -1.44
N ALA A 70 -0.10 -3.84 -0.73
CA ALA A 70 -0.08 -3.75 0.73
C ALA A 70 -0.62 -2.39 1.22
N ILE A 71 -0.28 -1.29 0.54
CA ILE A 71 -0.81 0.05 0.86
C ILE A 71 -2.29 0.14 0.54
N GLU A 72 -2.72 -0.35 -0.63
CA GLU A 72 -4.11 -0.39 -1.03
C GLU A 72 -4.94 -1.24 -0.08
N ARG A 73 -4.45 -2.41 0.34
CA ARG A 73 -5.11 -3.26 1.34
C ARG A 73 -5.30 -2.53 2.68
N ARG A 74 -4.34 -1.68 3.08
CA ARG A 74 -4.45 -0.84 4.29
C ARG A 74 -5.37 0.36 4.08
N ARG A 75 -5.38 0.98 2.90
CA ARG A 75 -6.24 2.13 2.54
C ARG A 75 -7.69 1.73 2.31
N ASN A 76 -7.92 0.56 1.75
CA ASN A 76 -9.23 -0.03 1.47
C ASN A 76 -9.83 -0.76 2.68
N ALA A 77 -9.27 -0.55 3.88
CA ALA A 77 -9.95 -0.89 5.14
C ALA A 77 -11.12 0.08 5.43
N GLU A 78 -11.84 0.51 4.38
CA GLU A 78 -13.12 1.18 4.51
C GLU A 78 -14.12 0.10 4.94
N THR A 79 -14.70 0.24 6.13
CA THR A 79 -15.74 -0.70 6.57
C THR A 79 -16.92 -0.66 5.59
N PRO A 80 -17.70 -1.75 5.43
CA PRO A 80 -18.88 -1.75 4.55
C PRO A 80 -19.82 -0.57 4.79
N LEU A 81 -19.89 -0.08 6.04
CA LEU A 81 -20.68 1.07 6.44
C LEU A 81 -20.12 2.40 5.93
N GLN A 82 -18.79 2.57 5.97
CA GLN A 82 -18.10 3.73 5.41
C GLN A 82 -18.17 3.73 3.88
N THR A 83 -18.04 2.57 3.25
CA THR A 83 -18.22 2.41 1.79
C THR A 83 -19.64 2.78 1.38
N ALA A 84 -20.65 2.27 2.10
CA ALA A 84 -22.05 2.64 1.86
C ALA A 84 -22.28 4.16 2.06
N ALA A 85 -21.66 4.77 3.08
CA ALA A 85 -21.75 6.21 3.32
C ALA A 85 -21.11 7.04 2.20
N ARG A 86 -19.93 6.63 1.70
CA ARG A 86 -19.26 7.27 0.57
C ARG A 86 -20.06 7.16 -0.72
N LEU A 87 -20.61 5.97 -1.02
CA LEU A 87 -21.45 5.75 -2.19
C LEU A 87 -22.72 6.60 -2.12
N ARG A 88 -23.38 6.64 -0.95
CA ARG A 88 -24.55 7.51 -0.71
C ARG A 88 -24.23 8.97 -0.99
N LYS A 89 -23.12 9.48 -0.47
CA LYS A 89 -22.66 10.85 -0.74
C LYS A 89 -22.36 11.10 -2.22
N LYS A 90 -21.70 10.17 -2.91
CA LYS A 90 -21.36 10.27 -4.33
C LYS A 90 -22.61 10.32 -5.23
N HIS A 91 -23.66 9.58 -4.87
CA HIS A 91 -24.89 9.46 -5.64
C HIS A 91 -26.03 10.35 -5.11
N GLY A 92 -25.77 11.22 -4.13
CA GLY A 92 -26.77 12.12 -3.56
C GLY A 92 -27.88 11.41 -2.76
N VAL A 93 -27.66 10.16 -2.34
CA VAL A 93 -28.65 9.36 -1.60
C VAL A 93 -28.60 9.71 -0.12
N SER A 94 -29.66 10.32 0.41
CA SER A 94 -29.83 10.58 1.84
C SER A 94 -30.71 9.51 2.48
N LEU A 95 -30.28 8.97 3.62
CA LEU A 95 -31.14 8.10 4.44
C LEU A 95 -31.98 8.94 5.39
N ASP A 96 -33.04 9.55 4.87
CA ASP A 96 -34.07 10.16 5.70
C ASP A 96 -34.86 9.08 6.48
N ALA A 97 -35.75 9.50 7.37
CA ALA A 97 -36.54 8.56 8.18
C ALA A 97 -37.44 7.65 7.35
N ALA A 98 -37.78 8.04 6.11
CA ALA A 98 -38.57 7.24 5.18
C ALA A 98 -37.70 6.15 4.52
N ALA A 99 -36.48 6.48 4.10
CA ALA A 99 -35.52 5.57 3.48
C ALA A 99 -34.97 4.47 4.41
N LYS A 100 -35.22 4.57 5.72
CA LYS A 100 -34.88 3.53 6.71
C LYS A 100 -36.02 2.55 6.96
N LYS A 101 -37.22 2.79 6.42
CA LYS A 101 -38.32 1.84 6.51
C LYS A 101 -38.06 0.69 5.52
N PRO A 102 -38.32 -0.56 5.92
CA PRO A 102 -38.31 -1.68 4.98
C PRO A 102 -39.21 -1.34 3.78
N LEU A 103 -38.70 -1.62 2.57
CA LEU A 103 -39.52 -1.51 1.37
C LEU A 103 -40.67 -2.53 1.44
N PRO A 104 -41.85 -2.20 0.90
CA PRO A 104 -42.91 -3.18 0.67
C PRO A 104 -42.37 -4.35 -0.16
N ARG A 105 -42.87 -5.56 0.10
CA ARG A 105 -42.40 -6.78 -0.56
C ARG A 105 -42.59 -6.69 -2.07
N GLU A 106 -43.67 -6.05 -2.49
CA GLU A 106 -44.05 -5.86 -3.88
C GLU A 106 -42.97 -5.09 -4.67
N ALA A 107 -42.25 -4.17 -4.02
CA ALA A 107 -41.16 -3.42 -4.64
C ALA A 107 -39.90 -4.29 -4.87
N PHE A 108 -39.72 -5.35 -4.09
CA PHE A 108 -38.64 -6.31 -4.31
C PHE A 108 -38.97 -7.25 -5.48
N ASP A 109 -40.21 -7.73 -5.54
CA ASP A 109 -40.69 -8.63 -6.58
C ASP A 109 -40.59 -7.96 -7.98
N GLU A 110 -40.91 -6.67 -8.10
CA GLU A 110 -40.80 -5.88 -9.34
C GLU A 110 -39.35 -5.72 -9.84
N MET A 111 -38.35 -5.70 -8.95
CA MET A 111 -36.94 -5.57 -9.34
C MET A 111 -36.33 -6.87 -9.91
N TRP A 112 -36.97 -8.02 -9.69
CA TRP A 112 -36.41 -9.34 -9.99
C TRP A 112 -37.18 -10.12 -11.07
N GLU A 113 -38.42 -9.72 -11.37
CA GLU A 113 -39.28 -10.29 -12.41
C GLU A 113 -39.15 -9.57 -13.78
N GLY A 114 -38.09 -8.76 -13.97
CA GLY A 114 -37.82 -7.97 -15.18
C GLY A 114 -36.68 -8.48 -16.04
#